data_AF-A0A149QI27-F1
#
_entry.id   AF-A0A149QI27-F1
#
_cell.length_a   1.000
_cell.length_b   1.000
_cell.length_c   1.000
_cell.angle_alpha   90.00
_cell.angle_beta   90.00
_cell.angle_gamma   90.00
#
_symmetry.space_group_name_H-M   'P 1'
#
loop_
_entity.id
_entity.type
_entity.pdbx_description
1 polymer ?
#
loop_
_entity_poly.entity_id
_entity_poly.type
_entity_poly.pdbx_seq_one_letter_code
_entity_poly.pdbx_strand_id
1 'polypeptide(L)'
;MKAYLWFWGAFLLFFALPFPCILYFGTSWPVPLADRSAPWLALLLLALSLALWLALLLAFLHHLLLGPPRALHRVRTILADGEPREALIEQAEQTGVHVRGFAQWKLQLGFQNLSGTPINEQMLVVDSKPQLQRFVAGQRIEARLSRMPGAFPNVVLDGAQPELDVASLWRRGAGAVIGIVVVASAYVLAYRLQSEGLGWTFLSFGHPLLVCPLVLCGYALGLRVLGRLLQADARGDALKYRGIGVDAKVLKLRQTGTYLNEQPQVEFQLEYIDREGGVQQVSVRRFIPLIELANLPREQVTLLYDPEDRGNVRLEGV
;
A
#
# COMPACT_ATOMS: atom_id res chain seq x y z
N MET A 1 -6.29 16.73 -4.93
CA MET A 1 -5.66 15.56 -4.28
C MET A 1 -4.15 15.45 -4.53
N LYS A 2 -3.65 15.48 -5.79
CA LYS A 2 -2.20 15.34 -6.07
C LYS A 2 -1.34 16.43 -5.40
N ALA A 3 -1.74 17.70 -5.48
CA ALA A 3 -0.98 18.82 -4.87
C ALA A 3 -0.83 18.68 -3.34
N TYR A 4 -1.87 18.20 -2.66
CA TYR A 4 -1.85 17.94 -1.21
C TYR A 4 -0.83 16.84 -0.86
N LEU A 5 -0.79 15.75 -1.64
CA LEU A 5 0.20 14.68 -1.45
C LEU A 5 1.64 15.18 -1.68
N TRP A 6 1.85 16.01 -2.70
CA TRP A 6 3.17 16.63 -2.96
C TRP A 6 3.59 17.54 -1.81
N PHE A 7 2.68 18.36 -1.28
CA PHE A 7 2.93 19.21 -0.12
C PHE A 7 3.35 18.39 1.11
N TRP A 8 2.57 17.38 1.49
CA TRP A 8 2.92 16.52 2.65
C TRP A 8 4.23 15.76 2.43
N GLY A 9 4.48 15.28 1.21
CA GLY A 9 5.75 14.64 0.87
C GLY A 9 6.95 15.58 1.06
N ALA A 10 6.86 16.80 0.51
CA ALA A 10 7.91 17.81 0.65
C ALA A 10 8.08 18.26 2.11
N PHE A 11 6.97 18.44 2.83
CA PHE A 11 6.96 18.80 4.24
C PHE A 11 7.67 17.75 5.10
N LEU A 12 7.31 16.47 4.96
CA LEU A 12 7.97 15.38 5.69
C LEU A 12 9.46 15.28 5.32
N LEU A 13 9.80 15.44 4.04
CA LEU A 13 11.19 15.40 3.60
C LEU A 13 12.02 16.56 4.17
N PHE A 14 11.44 17.76 4.31
CA PHE A 14 12.09 18.89 4.97
C PHE A 14 12.46 18.56 6.42
N PHE A 15 11.53 17.98 7.18
CA PHE A 15 11.75 17.59 8.57
C PHE A 15 12.69 16.39 8.73
N ALA A 16 12.84 15.56 7.70
CA ALA A 16 13.75 14.43 7.72
C ALA A 16 15.18 14.76 7.30
N LEU A 17 15.37 15.73 6.39
CA LEU A 17 16.66 15.98 5.74
C LEU A 17 17.24 17.38 6.06
N PRO A 18 16.69 18.51 5.57
CA PRO A 18 17.15 19.85 5.93
C PRO A 18 17.13 20.15 7.43
N PHE A 19 16.03 19.84 8.12
CA PHE A 19 15.81 20.30 9.49
C PHE A 19 16.86 19.75 10.48
N PRO A 20 17.20 18.44 10.48
CA PRO A 20 18.29 17.94 11.32
C PRO A 20 19.65 18.59 11.01
N CYS A 21 19.92 18.89 9.74
CA CYS A 21 21.14 19.61 9.34
C CYS A 21 21.16 21.02 9.92
N ILE A 22 20.08 21.79 9.77
CA ILE A 22 19.97 23.17 10.29
C ILE A 22 20.19 23.18 11.80
N LEU A 23 19.54 22.28 12.53
CA LEU A 23 19.73 22.18 13.98
C LEU A 23 21.17 21.85 14.34
N TYR A 24 21.74 20.78 13.77
CA TYR A 24 23.11 20.37 14.09
C TYR A 24 24.14 21.47 13.83
N PHE A 25 24.08 22.10 12.65
CA PHE A 25 25.02 23.16 12.28
C PHE A 25 24.78 24.48 13.05
N GLY A 26 23.57 24.69 13.58
CA GLY A 26 23.24 25.87 14.39
C GLY A 26 23.55 25.72 15.88
N THR A 27 23.56 24.49 16.42
CA THR A 27 23.65 24.27 17.87
C THR A 27 24.86 23.44 18.32
N SER A 28 25.39 22.57 17.47
CA SER A 28 26.33 21.51 17.90
C SER A 28 27.66 21.53 17.17
N TRP A 29 27.74 22.16 16.00
CA TRP A 29 28.97 22.31 15.24
C TRP A 29 29.52 23.75 15.36
N PRO A 30 30.84 23.96 15.54
CA PRO A 30 31.90 22.96 15.65
C PRO A 30 31.88 22.18 16.98
N VAL A 31 32.25 20.90 16.94
CA VAL A 31 32.18 19.99 18.11
C VAL A 31 33.46 20.12 18.95
N PRO A 32 33.39 20.60 20.20
CA PRO A 32 34.56 20.68 21.08
C PRO A 32 35.14 19.30 21.37
N LEU A 33 36.46 19.23 21.64
CA LEU A 33 37.15 17.97 21.92
C LEU A 33 36.52 17.18 23.10
N ALA A 34 36.01 17.88 24.11
CA ALA A 34 35.37 17.27 25.28
C ALA A 34 34.04 16.58 24.96
N ASP A 35 33.34 17.04 23.92
CA ASP A 35 32.02 16.54 23.52
C ASP A 35 32.11 15.51 22.38
N ARG A 36 33.32 15.20 21.92
CA ARG A 36 33.55 14.16 20.90
C ARG A 36 33.27 12.78 21.47
N SER A 37 32.65 11.94 20.66
CA SER A 37 32.38 10.55 21.02
C SER A 37 33.66 9.75 21.12
N ALA A 38 33.68 8.80 22.05
CA ALA A 38 34.75 7.80 22.13
C ALA A 38 34.92 7.08 20.77
N PRO A 39 36.16 6.73 20.36
CA PRO A 39 36.40 6.17 19.03
C PRO A 39 35.56 4.93 18.69
N TRP A 40 35.37 4.02 19.65
CA TRP A 40 34.54 2.82 19.46
C TRP A 40 33.06 3.17 19.25
N LEU A 41 32.55 4.17 19.99
CA LEU A 41 31.17 4.62 19.88
C LEU A 41 30.94 5.30 18.54
N ALA A 42 31.87 6.14 18.10
CA ALA A 42 31.82 6.78 16.79
C ALA A 42 31.76 5.76 15.64
N LEU A 43 32.53 4.67 15.72
CA LEU A 43 32.47 3.58 14.73
C LEU A 43 31.14 2.83 14.78
N LEU A 44 30.58 2.60 15.97
CA LEU A 44 29.26 2.00 16.12
C LEU A 44 28.18 2.88 15.49
N LEU A 45 28.20 4.19 15.78
CA LEU A 45 27.26 5.15 15.19
C LEU A 45 27.40 5.25 13.67
N LEU A 46 28.62 5.19 13.15
CA LEU A 46 28.88 5.13 11.71
C LEU A 46 28.28 3.86 11.09
N ALA A 47 28.53 2.69 11.68
CA ALA A 47 27.98 1.43 11.20
C ALA A 47 26.45 1.42 11.22
N LEU A 48 25.84 1.94 12.30
CA LEU A 48 24.39 2.08 12.41
C LEU A 48 23.83 3.02 11.34
N SER A 49 24.47 4.18 11.15
CA SER A 49 24.10 5.16 10.14
C SER A 49 24.13 4.55 8.73
N LEU A 50 25.19 3.82 8.37
CA LEU A 50 25.30 3.11 7.10
C LEU A 50 24.22 2.03 6.95
N ALA A 51 23.95 1.25 8.00
CA ALA A 51 22.92 0.22 7.99
C ALA A 51 21.52 0.80 7.76
N LEU A 52 21.20 1.96 8.35
CA LEU A 52 19.91 2.64 8.14
C LEU A 52 19.76 3.14 6.70
N TRP A 53 20.79 3.76 6.13
CA TRP A 53 20.77 4.16 4.72
C TRP A 53 20.65 2.97 3.76
N LEU A 54 21.34 1.87 4.06
CA LEU A 54 21.23 0.64 3.27
C LEU A 54 19.81 0.06 3.36
N ALA A 55 19.20 0.04 4.53
CA ALA A 55 17.81 -0.42 4.71
C ALA A 55 16.83 0.41 3.88
N LEU A 56 16.98 1.75 3.86
CA LEU A 56 16.18 2.64 3.03
C LEU A 56 16.37 2.37 1.53
N LEU A 57 17.62 2.17 1.09
CA LEU A 57 17.92 1.85 -0.30
C LEU A 57 17.30 0.51 -0.73
N LEU A 58 17.41 -0.52 0.10
CA LEU A 58 16.81 -1.83 -0.14
C LEU A 58 15.27 -1.75 -0.18
N ALA A 59 14.66 -0.98 0.72
CA ALA A 59 13.23 -0.74 0.71
C ALA A 59 12.77 -0.01 -0.56
N PHE A 60 13.50 1.02 -0.99
CA PHE A 60 13.25 1.73 -2.24
C PHE A 60 13.33 0.79 -3.46
N LEU A 61 14.39 -0.02 -3.53
CA LEU A 61 14.57 -1.00 -4.61
C LEU A 61 13.41 -2.00 -4.63
N HIS A 62 13.07 -2.59 -3.49
CA HIS A 62 12.06 -3.63 -3.37
C HIS A 62 10.66 -3.12 -3.73
N HIS A 63 10.27 -1.94 -3.24
CA HIS A 63 8.91 -1.43 -3.38
C HIS A 63 8.71 -0.56 -4.63
N LEU A 64 9.65 0.34 -4.96
CA LEU A 64 9.45 1.35 -6.01
C LEU A 64 10.01 0.94 -7.37
N LEU A 65 11.15 0.25 -7.41
CA LEU A 65 11.81 -0.19 -8.65
C LEU A 65 11.35 -1.59 -9.07
N LEU A 66 11.32 -2.55 -8.15
CA LEU A 66 10.94 -3.94 -8.44
C LEU A 66 9.43 -4.18 -8.34
N GLY A 67 8.65 -3.28 -7.74
CA GLY A 67 7.20 -3.38 -7.66
C GLY A 67 6.51 -3.45 -9.04
N PRO A 68 6.70 -2.45 -9.93
CA PRO A 68 6.09 -2.44 -11.26
C PRO A 68 6.40 -3.67 -12.14
N PRO A 69 7.66 -4.14 -12.29
CA PRO A 69 7.94 -5.33 -13.09
C PRO A 69 7.34 -6.60 -12.49
N ARG A 70 7.28 -6.73 -11.15
CA ARG A 70 6.58 -7.85 -10.49
C ARG A 70 5.09 -7.83 -10.78
N ALA A 71 4.46 -6.66 -10.72
CA ALA A 71 3.05 -6.50 -11.07
C ALA A 71 2.80 -6.83 -12.55
N LEU A 72 3.66 -6.37 -13.46
CA LEU A 72 3.57 -6.70 -14.89
C LEU A 72 3.68 -8.22 -15.11
N HIS A 73 4.66 -8.88 -14.47
CA HIS A 73 4.83 -10.32 -14.58
C HIS A 73 3.55 -11.04 -14.13
N ARG A 74 2.98 -10.62 -12.99
CA ARG A 74 1.71 -11.16 -12.49
C ARG A 74 0.56 -10.97 -13.46
N VAL A 75 0.40 -9.80 -14.09
CA VAL A 75 -0.63 -9.58 -15.11
C VAL A 75 -0.47 -10.56 -16.28
N ARG A 76 0.76 -10.77 -16.74
CA ARG A 76 1.05 -11.72 -17.83
C ARG A 76 0.71 -13.16 -17.43
N THR A 77 1.04 -13.56 -16.20
CA THR A 77 0.66 -14.88 -15.68
C THR A 77 -0.86 -15.05 -15.59
N ILE A 78 -1.59 -14.03 -15.14
CA ILE A 78 -3.07 -14.07 -15.10
C ILE A 78 -3.65 -14.14 -16.51
N LEU A 79 -3.08 -13.43 -17.48
CA LEU A 79 -3.53 -13.51 -18.87
C LEU A 79 -3.28 -14.90 -19.47
N ALA A 80 -2.14 -15.53 -19.18
CA ALA A 80 -1.80 -16.85 -19.70
C ALA A 80 -2.61 -17.98 -19.02
N ASP A 81 -2.57 -18.02 -17.69
CA ASP A 81 -3.02 -19.17 -16.89
C ASP A 81 -4.24 -18.87 -16.01
N GLY A 82 -4.74 -17.63 -16.00
CA GLY A 82 -5.88 -17.23 -15.18
C GLY A 82 -7.16 -18.00 -15.50
N GLU A 83 -8.07 -18.02 -14.54
CA GLU A 83 -9.38 -18.64 -14.71
C GLU A 83 -10.32 -17.68 -15.44
N PRO A 84 -10.88 -18.06 -16.60
CA PRO A 84 -11.74 -17.19 -17.38
C PRO A 84 -13.08 -16.96 -16.68
N ARG A 85 -13.55 -15.72 -16.66
CA ARG A 85 -14.85 -15.31 -16.13
C ARG A 85 -15.47 -14.22 -17.00
N GLU A 86 -16.78 -14.30 -17.19
CA GLU A 86 -17.54 -13.17 -17.74
C GLU A 86 -17.84 -12.17 -16.62
N ALA A 87 -17.46 -10.91 -16.84
CA ALA A 87 -17.75 -9.80 -15.94
C ALA A 87 -18.79 -8.87 -16.56
N LEU A 88 -19.78 -8.47 -15.76
CA LEU A 88 -20.76 -7.46 -16.12
C LEU A 88 -20.23 -6.08 -15.75
N ILE A 89 -20.28 -5.13 -16.69
CA ILE A 89 -19.98 -3.73 -16.40
C ILE A 89 -21.20 -3.11 -15.72
N GLU A 90 -21.15 -2.93 -14.40
CA GLU A 90 -22.24 -2.30 -13.65
C GLU A 90 -22.24 -0.78 -13.86
N GLN A 91 -21.05 -0.17 -13.82
CA GLN A 91 -20.86 1.26 -14.01
C GLN A 91 -19.58 1.52 -14.80
N ALA A 92 -19.60 2.55 -15.63
CA ALA A 92 -18.45 3.00 -16.41
C ALA A 92 -18.41 4.53 -16.41
N GLU A 93 -17.34 5.08 -15.82
CA GLU A 93 -17.15 6.52 -15.72
C GLU A 93 -15.80 6.93 -16.31
N GLN A 94 -15.76 7.98 -17.13
CA GLN A 94 -14.49 8.55 -17.57
C GLN A 94 -13.89 9.37 -16.44
N THR A 95 -12.60 9.17 -16.17
CA THR A 95 -11.90 9.90 -15.10
C THR A 95 -11.47 11.32 -15.52
N GLY A 96 -11.63 11.66 -16.80
CA GLY A 96 -11.08 12.87 -17.43
C GLY A 96 -9.57 12.81 -17.68
N VAL A 97 -8.88 11.79 -17.20
CA VAL A 97 -7.44 11.59 -17.43
C VAL A 97 -7.24 10.89 -18.78
N HIS A 98 -6.30 11.40 -19.57
CA HIS A 98 -5.88 10.77 -20.81
C HIS A 98 -4.47 10.20 -20.68
N VAL A 99 -4.29 8.95 -21.11
CA VAL A 99 -3.01 8.26 -21.12
C VAL A 99 -2.65 7.98 -22.57
N ARG A 100 -1.56 8.61 -23.05
CA ARG A 100 -1.10 8.53 -24.44
C ARG A 100 -2.19 8.83 -25.48
N GLY A 101 -3.04 9.82 -25.17
CA GLY A 101 -4.14 10.25 -26.04
C GLY A 101 -5.44 9.44 -25.89
N PHE A 102 -5.44 8.36 -25.11
CA PHE A 102 -6.63 7.55 -24.86
C PHE A 102 -7.27 7.88 -23.52
N ALA A 103 -8.61 7.88 -23.46
CA ALA A 103 -9.35 8.16 -22.24
C ALA A 103 -9.20 7.01 -21.23
N GLN A 104 -9.01 7.36 -19.97
CA GLN A 104 -9.05 6.43 -18.85
C GLN A 104 -10.48 6.31 -18.31
N TRP A 105 -10.92 5.07 -18.15
CA TRP A 105 -12.21 4.70 -17.59
C TRP A 105 -12.03 4.06 -16.21
N LYS A 106 -12.94 4.38 -15.32
CA LYS A 106 -13.18 3.70 -14.04
C LYS A 106 -14.39 2.80 -14.24
N LEU A 107 -14.15 1.49 -14.20
CA LEU A 107 -15.18 0.47 -14.36
C LEU A 107 -15.49 -0.18 -13.01
N GLN A 108 -16.78 -0.37 -12.76
CA GLN A 108 -17.27 -1.25 -11.70
C GLN A 108 -17.72 -2.55 -12.37
N LEU A 109 -17.06 -3.66 -12.04
CA LEU A 109 -17.30 -4.97 -12.64
C LEU A 109 -17.93 -5.90 -11.62
N GLY A 110 -19.05 -6.54 -11.97
CA GLY A 110 -19.67 -7.62 -11.21
C GLY A 110 -19.36 -8.97 -11.84
N PHE A 111 -18.82 -9.92 -11.08
CA PHE A 111 -18.55 -11.29 -11.54
C PHE A 111 -18.53 -12.27 -10.37
N GLN A 112 -18.59 -13.57 -10.70
CA GLN A 112 -18.41 -14.61 -9.70
C GLN A 112 -16.92 -14.83 -9.42
N ASN A 113 -16.56 -14.90 -8.15
CA ASN A 113 -15.22 -15.25 -7.70
C ASN A 113 -14.91 -16.74 -7.98
N LEU A 114 -13.71 -17.22 -7.58
CA LEU A 114 -13.29 -18.61 -7.84
C LEU A 114 -14.20 -19.66 -7.17
N SER A 115 -14.90 -19.26 -6.11
CA SER A 115 -15.85 -20.09 -5.35
C SER A 115 -17.30 -19.91 -5.81
N GLY A 116 -17.54 -19.18 -6.92
CA GLY A 116 -18.88 -18.96 -7.47
C GLY A 116 -19.70 -17.86 -6.78
N THR A 117 -19.10 -17.12 -5.85
CA THR A 117 -19.79 -16.06 -5.10
C THR A 117 -19.73 -14.73 -5.87
N PRO A 118 -20.85 -14.01 -6.03
CA PRO A 118 -20.86 -12.71 -6.71
C PRO A 118 -20.04 -11.68 -5.92
N ILE A 119 -19.14 -10.99 -6.61
CA ILE A 119 -18.31 -9.90 -6.08
C ILE A 119 -18.23 -8.75 -7.08
N ASN A 120 -18.01 -7.55 -6.54
CA ASN A 120 -17.85 -6.35 -7.36
C ASN A 120 -16.43 -5.79 -7.23
N GLU A 121 -15.75 -5.54 -8.34
CA GLU A 121 -14.39 -4.99 -8.38
C GLU A 121 -14.35 -3.67 -9.14
N GLN A 122 -13.70 -2.68 -8.55
CA GLN A 122 -13.42 -1.42 -9.23
C GLN A 122 -12.05 -1.49 -9.91
N MET A 123 -11.98 -1.18 -11.20
CA MET A 123 -10.70 -1.11 -11.92
C MET A 123 -10.59 0.11 -12.82
N LEU A 124 -9.34 0.52 -13.08
CA LEU A 124 -9.00 1.59 -14.01
C LEU A 124 -8.42 0.98 -15.29
N VAL A 125 -9.00 1.34 -16.43
CA VAL A 125 -8.59 0.85 -17.75
C VAL A 125 -8.40 2.01 -18.72
N VAL A 126 -7.57 1.80 -19.74
CA VAL A 126 -7.36 2.77 -20.81
C VAL A 126 -7.93 2.18 -22.10
N ASP A 127 -8.83 2.91 -22.76
CA ASP A 127 -9.44 2.42 -23.98
C ASP A 127 -8.61 2.76 -25.21
N SER A 128 -7.78 1.82 -25.66
CA SER A 128 -6.98 1.94 -26.88
C SER A 128 -7.81 1.85 -28.18
N LYS A 129 -9.09 1.44 -28.11
CA LYS A 129 -9.97 1.25 -29.27
C LYS A 129 -11.38 1.79 -28.97
N PRO A 130 -11.54 3.10 -28.76
CA PRO A 130 -12.82 3.71 -28.38
C PRO A 130 -13.92 3.47 -29.41
N GLN A 131 -13.57 3.29 -30.69
CA GLN A 131 -14.53 2.98 -31.76
C GLN A 131 -15.30 1.67 -31.55
N LEU A 132 -14.80 0.75 -30.71
CA LEU A 132 -15.46 -0.52 -30.43
C LEU A 132 -16.51 -0.45 -29.31
N GLN A 133 -16.66 0.71 -28.64
CA GLN A 133 -17.63 0.95 -27.56
C GLN A 133 -17.67 -0.18 -26.51
N ARG A 134 -16.49 -0.67 -26.11
CA ARG A 134 -16.33 -1.87 -25.25
C ARG A 134 -16.70 -1.64 -23.78
N PHE A 135 -16.78 -0.38 -23.37
CA PHE A 135 -16.92 0.01 -21.97
C PHE A 135 -18.24 0.75 -21.74
N VAL A 136 -19.34 0.02 -21.94
CA VAL A 136 -20.70 0.52 -21.72
C VAL A 136 -21.35 -0.27 -20.59
N ALA A 137 -22.03 0.42 -19.68
CA ALA A 137 -22.76 -0.22 -18.59
C ALA A 137 -23.81 -1.20 -19.14
N GLY A 138 -23.92 -2.37 -18.50
CA GLY A 138 -24.77 -3.48 -18.92
C GLY A 138 -24.14 -4.45 -19.92
N GLN A 139 -22.99 -4.13 -20.52
CA GLN A 139 -22.27 -5.07 -21.37
C GLN A 139 -21.44 -6.06 -20.55
N ARG A 140 -21.26 -7.27 -21.10
CA ARG A 140 -20.35 -8.28 -20.56
C ARG A 140 -18.99 -8.16 -21.21
N ILE A 141 -17.95 -8.34 -20.41
CA ILE A 141 -16.56 -8.36 -20.83
C ILE A 141 -15.85 -9.57 -20.26
N GLU A 142 -14.98 -10.17 -21.06
CA GLU A 142 -14.15 -11.29 -20.60
C GLU A 142 -13.05 -10.78 -19.66
N ALA A 143 -12.91 -11.47 -18.53
CA ALA A 143 -11.88 -11.22 -17.54
C ALA A 143 -11.23 -12.54 -17.12
N ARG A 144 -10.02 -12.46 -16.60
CA ARG A 144 -9.27 -13.58 -16.05
C ARG A 144 -8.94 -13.30 -14.60
N LEU A 145 -9.26 -14.25 -13.73
CA LEU A 145 -8.94 -14.20 -12.31
C LEU A 145 -7.64 -14.96 -12.05
N SER A 146 -6.85 -14.48 -11.10
CA SER A 146 -5.71 -15.24 -10.58
C SER A 146 -6.19 -16.48 -9.84
N ARG A 147 -5.69 -17.66 -10.22
CA ARG A 147 -5.95 -18.93 -9.48
C ARG A 147 -5.40 -18.91 -8.05
N MET A 148 -4.39 -18.07 -7.80
CA MET A 148 -3.82 -17.85 -6.47
C MET A 148 -3.96 -16.36 -6.12
N PRO A 149 -5.11 -15.93 -5.59
CA PRO A 149 -5.32 -14.56 -5.14
C PRO A 149 -4.29 -14.16 -4.06
N GLY A 150 -3.82 -12.92 -4.13
CA GLY A 150 -2.80 -12.40 -3.22
C GLY A 150 -2.49 -10.94 -3.52
N ALA A 151 -1.20 -10.60 -3.63
CA ALA A 151 -0.77 -9.24 -3.97
C ALA A 151 -1.43 -8.71 -5.24
N PHE A 152 -1.86 -7.46 -5.28
CA PHE A 152 -2.47 -6.89 -6.48
C PHE A 152 -1.59 -7.05 -7.75
N PRO A 153 -2.16 -7.28 -8.95
CA PRO A 153 -3.60 -7.44 -9.26
C PRO A 153 -4.11 -8.90 -9.18
N ASN A 154 -5.41 -9.08 -8.92
CA ASN A 154 -6.07 -10.39 -8.85
C ASN A 154 -7.03 -10.66 -10.01
N VAL A 155 -7.41 -9.63 -10.78
CA VAL A 155 -8.24 -9.73 -11.98
C VAL A 155 -7.66 -8.86 -13.09
N VAL A 156 -7.77 -9.32 -14.33
CA VAL A 156 -7.31 -8.64 -15.54
C VAL A 156 -8.35 -8.86 -16.65
N LEU A 157 -8.64 -7.85 -17.46
CA LEU A 157 -9.50 -8.02 -18.63
C LEU A 157 -8.80 -8.83 -19.72
N ASP A 158 -9.53 -9.71 -20.42
CA ASP A 158 -8.97 -10.43 -21.55
C ASP A 158 -8.61 -9.46 -22.68
N GLY A 159 -7.51 -9.73 -23.39
CA GLY A 159 -6.93 -8.82 -24.37
C GLY A 159 -6.26 -7.56 -23.81
N ALA A 160 -6.11 -7.43 -22.48
CA ALA A 160 -5.34 -6.35 -21.88
C ALA A 160 -3.88 -6.38 -22.36
N GLN A 161 -3.36 -5.21 -22.72
CA GLN A 161 -1.95 -5.03 -23.09
C GLN A 161 -1.24 -4.29 -21.97
N PRO A 162 -0.65 -5.01 -21.00
CA PRO A 162 -0.02 -4.35 -19.88
C PRO A 162 1.32 -3.77 -20.31
N GLU A 163 1.49 -2.49 -19.99
CA GLU A 163 2.71 -1.76 -20.30
C GLU A 163 3.38 -1.23 -19.05
N LEU A 164 4.70 -1.15 -19.08
CA LEU A 164 5.46 -0.44 -18.07
C LEU A 164 5.65 1.01 -18.51
N ASP A 165 5.43 1.93 -17.58
CA ASP A 165 5.92 3.29 -17.73
C ASP A 165 7.45 3.30 -17.50
N VAL A 166 8.18 2.96 -18.56
CA VAL A 166 9.65 2.92 -18.58
C VAL A 166 10.24 4.28 -18.21
N ALA A 167 9.60 5.37 -18.63
CA ALA A 167 10.05 6.72 -18.30
C ALA A 167 9.94 6.99 -16.79
N SER A 168 8.86 6.54 -16.14
CA SER A 168 8.71 6.63 -14.68
C SER A 168 9.73 5.76 -13.95
N LEU A 169 9.98 4.53 -14.41
CA LEU A 169 11.01 3.66 -13.86
C LEU A 169 12.41 4.29 -13.97
N TRP A 170 12.72 4.89 -15.13
CA TRP A 170 13.98 5.60 -15.34
C TRP A 170 14.13 6.79 -14.40
N ARG A 171 13.09 7.63 -14.26
CA ARG A 171 13.09 8.76 -13.31
C ARG A 171 13.33 8.29 -11.87
N ARG A 172 12.72 7.18 -11.46
CA ARG A 172 12.94 6.57 -10.13
C ARG A 172 14.38 6.07 -9.98
N GLY A 173 14.92 5.40 -11.01
CA GLY A 173 16.30 4.90 -11.02
C GLY A 173 17.31 6.05 -10.94
N ALA A 174 17.15 7.08 -11.77
CA ALA A 174 17.97 8.29 -11.74
C ALA A 174 17.88 8.98 -10.38
N GLY A 175 16.67 9.11 -9.81
CA GLY A 175 16.47 9.65 -8.47
C GLY A 175 17.21 8.85 -7.38
N ALA A 176 17.24 7.52 -7.48
CA ALA A 176 17.98 6.66 -6.56
C ALA A 176 19.50 6.90 -6.66
N VAL A 177 20.04 6.97 -7.88
CA VAL A 177 21.46 7.26 -8.11
C VAL A 177 21.85 8.61 -7.55
N ILE A 178 21.04 9.66 -7.81
CA ILE A 178 21.25 11.00 -7.23
C ILE A 178 21.23 10.92 -5.71
N GLY A 179 20.26 10.22 -5.12
CA GLY A 179 20.17 10.02 -3.67
C GLY A 179 21.43 9.38 -3.08
N ILE A 180 21.95 8.31 -3.72
CA ILE A 180 23.20 7.64 -3.31
C ILE A 180 24.37 8.62 -3.37
N VAL A 181 24.50 9.38 -4.46
CA VAL A 181 25.58 10.37 -4.64
C VAL A 181 25.51 11.45 -3.57
N VAL A 182 24.31 11.97 -3.26
CA VAL A 182 24.10 12.98 -2.21
C VAL A 182 24.51 12.45 -0.85
N VAL A 183 24.07 11.24 -0.48
CA VAL A 183 24.42 10.62 0.81
C VAL A 183 25.93 10.36 0.89
N ALA A 184 26.53 9.77 -0.14
CA ALA A 184 27.98 9.52 -0.19
C ALA A 184 28.78 10.83 -0.09
N SER A 185 28.35 11.87 -0.80
CA SER A 185 28.95 13.21 -0.73
C SER A 185 28.84 13.79 0.68
N ALA A 186 27.70 13.60 1.36
CA ALA A 186 27.53 14.06 2.74
C ALA A 186 28.50 13.37 3.71
N TYR A 187 28.74 12.06 3.58
CA TYR A 187 29.77 11.37 4.38
C TYR A 187 31.16 11.91 4.10
N VAL A 188 31.52 12.10 2.82
CA VAL A 188 32.84 12.62 2.43
C VAL A 188 33.04 14.05 2.95
N LEU A 189 32.05 14.92 2.80
CA LEU A 189 32.11 16.30 3.28
C LEU A 189 32.18 16.37 4.81
N ALA A 190 31.33 15.61 5.52
CA ALA A 190 31.38 15.56 6.98
C ALA A 190 32.75 15.09 7.47
N TYR A 191 33.31 14.04 6.88
CA TYR A 191 34.64 13.56 7.23
C TYR A 191 35.73 14.62 6.98
N ARG A 192 35.75 15.24 5.79
CA ARG A 192 36.76 16.25 5.44
C ARG A 192 36.69 17.49 6.33
N LEU A 193 35.49 17.92 6.71
CA LEU A 193 35.29 19.17 7.45
C LEU A 193 35.41 18.99 8.96
N GLN A 194 35.09 17.80 9.50
CA GLN A 194 34.90 17.62 10.94
C GLN A 194 35.88 16.62 11.58
N SER A 195 36.62 15.84 10.77
CA SER A 195 37.52 14.82 11.31
C SER A 195 38.61 15.42 12.19
N GLU A 196 39.21 16.54 11.79
CA GLU A 196 40.31 17.23 12.50
C GLU A 196 41.48 16.28 12.88
N GLY A 197 41.72 15.24 12.08
CA GLY A 197 42.75 14.22 12.34
C GLY A 197 42.34 13.17 13.39
N LEU A 198 41.17 13.29 14.01
CA LEU A 198 40.65 12.39 15.05
C LEU A 198 39.62 11.39 14.49
N GLY A 199 39.61 11.16 13.18
CA GLY A 199 38.71 10.22 12.52
C GLY A 199 37.23 10.63 12.63
N TRP A 200 36.36 9.68 12.96
CA TRP A 200 34.91 9.85 13.01
C TRP A 200 34.36 10.31 14.37
N THR A 201 35.23 10.69 15.31
CA THR A 201 34.87 11.05 16.70
C THR A 201 33.88 12.21 16.83
N PHE A 202 33.67 13.00 15.77
CA PHE A 202 32.63 14.02 15.68
C PHE A 202 31.19 13.46 15.57
N LEU A 203 31.03 12.18 15.22
CA LEU A 203 29.71 11.52 15.18
C LEU A 203 29.13 11.42 16.59
N SER A 204 27.94 11.99 16.77
CA SER A 204 27.12 11.86 17.97
C SER A 204 25.70 11.41 17.59
N PHE A 205 24.87 11.10 18.57
CA PHE A 205 23.47 10.71 18.33
C PHE A 205 22.66 11.79 17.59
N GLY A 206 23.04 13.07 17.74
CA GLY A 206 22.39 14.20 17.06
C GLY A 206 22.94 14.48 15.66
N HIS A 207 23.97 13.76 15.20
CA HIS A 207 24.59 14.06 13.92
C HIS A 207 23.66 13.76 12.74
N PRO A 208 23.54 14.64 11.73
CA PRO A 208 22.59 14.48 10.62
C PRO A 208 22.75 13.17 9.84
N LEU A 209 23.98 12.68 9.68
CA LEU A 209 24.23 11.37 9.03
C LEU A 209 23.48 10.21 9.70
N LEU A 210 23.19 10.30 11.00
CA LEU A 210 22.43 9.30 11.74
C LEU A 210 20.94 9.67 11.86
N VAL A 211 20.65 10.93 12.24
CA VAL A 211 19.27 11.38 12.48
C VAL A 211 18.43 11.34 11.21
N CYS A 212 18.98 11.77 10.08
CA CYS A 212 18.26 11.79 8.80
C CYS A 212 17.72 10.40 8.39
N PRO A 213 18.57 9.36 8.24
CA PRO A 213 18.06 8.04 7.88
C PRO A 213 17.21 7.42 9.00
N LEU A 214 17.44 7.75 10.27
CA LEU A 214 16.61 7.29 11.38
C LEU A 214 15.16 7.81 11.25
N VAL A 215 14.99 9.12 11.00
CA VAL A 215 13.66 9.74 10.81
C VAL A 215 12.98 9.16 9.57
N LEU A 216 13.70 9.00 8.46
CA LEU A 216 13.16 8.37 7.24
C LEU A 216 12.71 6.92 7.48
N CYS A 217 13.51 6.12 8.19
CA CYS A 217 13.13 4.77 8.60
C CYS A 217 11.90 4.80 9.51
N GLY A 218 11.81 5.76 10.43
CA GLY A 218 10.65 5.98 11.28
C GLY A 218 9.38 6.28 10.46
N TYR A 219 9.47 7.13 9.45
CA TYR A 219 8.35 7.39 8.53
C TYR A 219 7.96 6.15 7.72
N ALA A 220 8.94 5.42 7.18
CA ALA A 220 8.68 4.19 6.44
C ALA A 220 7.97 3.13 7.33
N LEU A 221 8.43 2.98 8.58
CA LEU A 221 7.81 2.09 9.55
C LEU A 221 6.41 2.57 9.94
N GLY A 222 6.25 3.87 10.21
CA GLY A 222 4.96 4.48 10.53
C GLY A 222 3.94 4.28 9.42
N LEU A 223 4.32 4.53 8.17
CA LEU A 223 3.48 4.26 6.99
C LEU A 223 3.15 2.77 6.85
N ARG A 224 4.08 1.87 7.17
CA ARG A 224 3.84 0.41 7.13
C ARG A 224 2.87 -0.04 8.23
N VAL A 225 3.01 0.50 9.43
CA VAL A 225 2.12 0.20 10.57
C VAL A 225 0.73 0.79 10.31
N LEU A 226 0.65 2.04 9.87
CA LEU A 226 -0.60 2.68 9.48
C LEU A 226 -1.25 1.93 8.32
N GLY A 227 -0.46 1.54 7.32
CA GLY A 227 -0.89 0.69 6.22
C GLY A 227 -1.46 -0.64 6.71
N ARG A 228 -0.83 -1.32 7.67
CA ARG A 228 -1.39 -2.55 8.26
C ARG A 228 -2.64 -2.32 9.09
N LEU A 229 -2.74 -1.19 9.79
CA LEU A 229 -3.90 -0.84 10.59
C LEU A 229 -5.11 -0.50 9.70
N LEU A 230 -4.87 0.15 8.56
CA LEU A 230 -5.88 0.50 7.57
C LEU A 230 -6.16 -0.64 6.56
N GLN A 231 -5.17 -1.50 6.28
CA GLN A 231 -5.20 -2.63 5.34
C GLN A 231 -5.06 -3.98 6.06
N ALA A 232 -5.71 -4.18 7.21
CA ALA A 232 -5.91 -5.53 7.75
C ALA A 232 -6.55 -6.49 6.70
N ASP A 233 -7.04 -5.93 5.59
CA ASP A 233 -7.59 -6.56 4.40
C ASP A 233 -6.61 -7.15 3.38
N ALA A 234 -5.27 -7.20 3.53
CA ALA A 234 -4.48 -7.95 2.52
C ALA A 234 -4.86 -9.45 2.45
N ARG A 235 -5.28 -10.05 3.59
CA ARG A 235 -5.96 -11.35 3.64
C ARG A 235 -7.41 -11.26 3.16
N GLY A 236 -8.10 -10.18 3.51
CA GLY A 236 -9.46 -9.87 3.04
C GLY A 236 -9.57 -9.73 1.52
N ASP A 237 -8.53 -9.23 0.84
CA ASP A 237 -8.49 -9.01 -0.60
C ASP A 237 -8.30 -10.32 -1.34
N ALA A 238 -7.43 -11.20 -0.85
CA ALA A 238 -7.38 -12.57 -1.36
C ALA A 238 -8.70 -13.31 -1.11
N LEU A 239 -9.29 -13.11 0.07
CA LEU A 239 -10.57 -13.71 0.47
C LEU A 239 -11.72 -13.22 -0.42
N LYS A 240 -11.70 -12.00 -0.94
CA LYS A 240 -12.67 -11.54 -1.93
C LYS A 240 -12.75 -12.48 -3.15
N TYR A 241 -11.60 -12.92 -3.66
CA TYR A 241 -11.52 -13.72 -4.88
C TYR A 241 -11.66 -15.24 -4.66
N ARG A 242 -11.43 -15.76 -3.44
CA ARG A 242 -11.50 -17.20 -3.13
C ARG A 242 -12.54 -17.60 -2.08
N GLY A 243 -13.06 -16.63 -1.33
CA GLY A 243 -13.96 -16.85 -0.21
C GLY A 243 -15.31 -17.41 -0.68
N ILE A 244 -15.92 -18.23 0.16
CA ILE A 244 -17.25 -18.76 -0.09
C ILE A 244 -18.26 -17.81 0.56
N GLY A 245 -19.23 -17.35 -0.24
CA GLY A 245 -20.33 -16.52 0.20
C GLY A 245 -21.37 -17.33 0.94
N VAL A 246 -21.74 -16.84 2.12
CA VAL A 246 -22.83 -17.37 2.94
C VAL A 246 -23.63 -16.23 3.53
N ASP A 247 -24.92 -16.46 3.70
CA ASP A 247 -25.77 -15.54 4.44
C ASP A 247 -25.60 -15.82 5.93
N ALA A 248 -24.97 -14.86 6.61
CA ALA A 248 -24.73 -14.92 8.04
C ALA A 248 -25.85 -14.18 8.79
N LYS A 249 -26.37 -14.81 9.83
CA LYS A 249 -27.33 -14.19 10.74
C LYS A 249 -26.61 -13.23 11.68
N VAL A 250 -27.13 -12.02 11.81
CA VAL A 250 -26.61 -11.03 12.75
C VAL A 250 -27.15 -11.34 14.15
N LEU A 251 -26.28 -11.78 15.04
CA LEU A 251 -26.64 -12.04 16.44
C LEU A 251 -26.67 -10.75 17.26
N LYS A 252 -25.68 -9.87 17.03
CA LYS A 252 -25.50 -8.64 17.80
C LYS A 252 -24.73 -7.60 17.02
N LEU A 253 -25.16 -6.35 17.13
CA LEU A 253 -24.44 -5.17 16.67
C LEU A 253 -24.04 -4.33 17.88
N ARG A 254 -22.79 -3.92 17.95
CA ARG A 254 -22.31 -3.04 19.02
C ARG A 254 -21.27 -2.06 18.49
N GLN A 255 -21.45 -0.78 18.78
CA GLN A 255 -20.41 0.22 18.53
C GLN A 255 -19.25 0.03 19.53
N THR A 256 -18.01 0.02 19.06
CA THR A 256 -16.82 -0.25 19.91
C THR A 256 -16.34 0.98 20.68
N GLY A 257 -16.90 2.16 20.38
CA GLY A 257 -16.44 3.46 20.91
C GLY A 257 -15.19 4.02 20.22
N THR A 258 -14.63 3.30 19.24
CA THR A 258 -13.51 3.78 18.40
C THR A 258 -14.04 4.51 17.18
N TYR A 259 -13.40 5.61 16.78
CA TYR A 259 -13.77 6.41 15.61
C TYR A 259 -12.56 6.67 14.71
N LEU A 260 -12.79 6.74 13.40
CA LEU A 260 -11.81 7.19 12.40
C LEU A 260 -12.48 8.24 11.51
N ASN A 261 -11.97 9.47 11.52
CA ASN A 261 -12.57 10.60 10.79
C ASN A 261 -14.07 10.76 11.09
N GLU A 262 -14.45 10.74 12.37
CA GLU A 262 -15.83 10.81 12.87
C GLU A 262 -16.73 9.62 12.46
N GLN A 263 -16.22 8.66 11.71
CA GLN A 263 -16.93 7.42 11.38
C GLN A 263 -16.74 6.41 12.52
N PRO A 264 -17.83 5.93 13.16
CA PRO A 264 -17.71 4.96 14.23
C PRO A 264 -17.32 3.59 13.71
N GLN A 265 -16.61 2.84 14.55
CA GLN A 265 -16.39 1.42 14.36
C GLN A 265 -17.53 0.62 15.00
N VAL A 266 -18.11 -0.29 14.22
CA VAL A 266 -19.18 -1.20 14.63
C VAL A 266 -18.66 -2.63 14.59
N GLU A 267 -18.96 -3.39 15.64
CA GLU A 267 -18.70 -4.82 15.78
C GLU A 267 -19.98 -5.61 15.48
N PHE A 268 -19.88 -6.53 14.53
CA PHE A 268 -20.90 -7.47 14.10
C PHE A 268 -20.57 -8.83 14.68
N GLN A 269 -21.44 -9.37 15.53
CA GLN A 269 -21.40 -10.78 15.92
C GLN A 269 -22.32 -11.55 14.97
N LEU A 270 -21.74 -12.48 14.23
CA LEU A 270 -22.37 -13.17 13.12
C LEU A 270 -22.37 -14.66 13.38
N GLU A 271 -23.41 -15.34 12.93
CA GLU A 271 -23.52 -16.78 12.91
C GLU A 271 -23.77 -17.25 11.47
N TYR A 272 -23.00 -18.22 11.00
CA TYR A 272 -23.20 -18.80 9.67
C TYR A 272 -23.01 -20.31 9.70
N ILE A 273 -23.58 -20.98 8.70
CA ILE A 273 -23.42 -22.42 8.50
C ILE A 273 -22.35 -22.61 7.44
N ASP A 274 -21.28 -23.34 7.77
CA ASP A 274 -20.22 -23.67 6.82
C ASP A 274 -20.68 -24.73 5.80
N ARG A 275 -19.88 -24.94 4.75
CA ARG A 275 -20.17 -25.93 3.70
C ARG A 275 -20.33 -27.38 4.22
N GLU A 276 -19.79 -27.70 5.40
CA GLU A 276 -19.91 -29.02 6.02
C GLU A 276 -21.14 -29.12 6.95
N GLY A 277 -21.91 -28.05 7.10
CA GLY A 277 -23.07 -27.98 7.98
C GLY A 277 -22.75 -27.57 9.42
N GLY A 278 -21.50 -27.18 9.71
CA GLY A 278 -21.08 -26.70 11.02
C GLY A 278 -21.51 -25.26 11.27
N VAL A 279 -22.04 -24.99 12.47
CA VAL A 279 -22.39 -23.63 12.89
C VAL A 279 -21.14 -22.92 13.41
N GLN A 280 -20.84 -21.77 12.83
CA GLN A 280 -19.69 -20.94 13.20
C GLN A 280 -20.17 -19.58 13.71
N GLN A 281 -19.51 -19.08 14.75
CA GLN A 281 -19.74 -17.72 15.27
C GLN A 281 -18.47 -16.90 15.16
N VAL A 282 -18.58 -15.72 14.55
CA VAL A 282 -17.45 -14.83 14.26
C VAL A 282 -17.79 -13.39 14.62
N SER A 283 -16.75 -12.61 14.92
CA SER A 283 -16.87 -11.18 15.21
C SER A 283 -16.08 -10.38 14.19
N VAL A 284 -16.75 -9.45 13.50
CA VAL A 284 -16.13 -8.60 12.48
C VAL A 284 -16.30 -7.13 12.87
N ARG A 285 -15.24 -6.33 12.74
CA ARG A 285 -15.26 -4.90 13.05
C ARG A 285 -15.06 -4.08 11.78
N ARG A 286 -15.91 -3.08 11.55
CA ARG A 286 -15.84 -2.21 10.37
C ARG A 286 -16.10 -0.76 10.75
N PHE A 287 -15.38 0.17 10.13
CA PHE A 287 -15.70 1.60 10.20
C PHE A 287 -16.82 1.89 9.22
N ILE A 288 -17.89 2.52 9.69
CA ILE A 288 -19.12 2.73 8.92
C ILE A 288 -19.39 4.23 8.84
N PRO A 289 -19.67 4.78 7.65
CA PRO A 289 -20.13 6.15 7.50
C PRO A 289 -21.33 6.45 8.39
N LEU A 290 -21.33 7.63 9.03
CA LEU A 290 -22.42 8.05 9.91
C LEU A 290 -23.81 7.98 9.25
N ILE A 291 -23.89 8.29 7.95
CA ILE A 291 -25.13 8.27 7.18
C ILE A 291 -25.68 6.86 6.96
N GLU A 292 -24.83 5.82 7.02
CA GLU A 292 -25.20 4.42 6.77
C GLU A 292 -25.56 3.67 8.06
N LEU A 293 -25.21 4.20 9.24
CA LEU A 293 -25.52 3.58 10.55
C LEU A 293 -26.99 3.21 10.73
N ALA A 294 -27.90 4.08 10.25
CA ALA A 294 -29.33 3.85 10.37
C ALA A 294 -29.83 2.70 9.48
N ASN A 295 -29.11 2.40 8.39
CA ASN A 295 -29.47 1.42 7.38
C ASN A 295 -28.74 0.09 7.55
N LEU A 296 -28.06 -0.11 8.69
CA LEU A 296 -27.30 -1.34 8.90
C LEU A 296 -28.23 -2.56 8.95
N PRO A 297 -27.92 -3.61 8.16
CA PRO A 297 -28.68 -4.85 8.17
C PRO A 297 -28.62 -5.50 9.56
N ARG A 298 -29.78 -5.77 10.14
CA ARG A 298 -29.92 -6.31 11.51
C ARG A 298 -30.24 -7.80 11.57
N GLU A 299 -30.62 -8.39 10.44
CA GLU A 299 -31.06 -9.78 10.39
C GLU A 299 -30.03 -10.68 9.71
N GLN A 300 -29.64 -10.31 8.49
CA GLN A 300 -28.74 -11.11 7.66
C GLN A 300 -27.76 -10.23 6.90
N VAL A 301 -26.55 -10.74 6.71
CA VAL A 301 -25.48 -10.10 5.94
C VAL A 301 -24.74 -11.14 5.12
N THR A 302 -24.28 -10.75 3.93
CA THR A 302 -23.43 -11.62 3.12
C THR A 302 -22.01 -11.59 3.65
N LEU A 303 -21.49 -12.77 3.97
CA LEU A 303 -20.17 -12.99 4.51
C LEU A 303 -19.37 -13.86 3.54
N LEU A 304 -18.13 -13.49 3.28
CA LEU A 304 -17.13 -14.35 2.66
C LEU A 304 -16.30 -15.00 3.76
N TYR A 305 -16.19 -16.33 3.77
CA TYR A 305 -15.31 -17.04 4.69
C TYR A 305 -14.26 -17.88 3.94
N ASP A 306 -13.11 -18.07 4.57
CA ASP A 306 -12.04 -18.90 4.03
C ASP A 306 -12.32 -20.38 4.31
N PRO A 307 -12.41 -21.26 3.29
CA PRO A 307 -12.63 -22.68 3.53
C PRO A 307 -11.49 -23.34 4.33
N GLU A 308 -10.26 -22.83 4.24
CA GLU A 308 -9.09 -23.36 4.97
C GLU A 308 -8.99 -22.80 6.40
N ASP A 309 -9.55 -21.63 6.65
CA ASP A 309 -9.55 -20.94 7.96
C ASP A 309 -10.92 -20.30 8.23
N ARG A 310 -11.81 -21.05 8.88
CA ARG A 310 -13.21 -20.65 9.13
C ARG A 310 -13.34 -19.39 10.00
N GLY A 311 -12.28 -19.00 10.71
CA GLY A 311 -12.24 -17.76 11.49
C GLY A 311 -11.90 -16.52 10.65
N ASN A 312 -11.34 -16.71 9.45
CA ASN A 312 -10.99 -15.66 8.53
C ASN A 312 -12.19 -15.30 7.65
N VAL A 313 -12.83 -14.18 7.95
CA VAL A 313 -14.08 -13.76 7.32
C VAL A 313 -14.04 -12.29 6.88
N ARG A 314 -14.81 -11.96 5.84
CA ARG A 314 -14.97 -10.61 5.30
C ARG A 314 -16.44 -10.32 5.03
N LEU A 315 -16.93 -9.19 5.54
CA LEU A 315 -18.27 -8.69 5.27
C LEU A 315 -18.31 -8.02 3.88
N GLU A 316 -19.30 -8.37 3.07
CA GLU A 316 -19.58 -7.71 1.79
C GLU A 316 -20.87 -6.86 1.88
N GLY A 317 -20.89 -5.71 1.18
CA GLY A 317 -22.10 -4.90 1.03
C GLY A 317 -22.58 -4.10 2.25
N VAL A 318 -21.71 -3.81 3.23
CA VAL A 318 -22.01 -2.99 4.42
C VAL A 318 -21.15 -1.73 4.48
#